data_AF-A0A379YME9-F1
#
_entry.id   AF-A0A379YME9-F1
#
_cell.length_a   1.000
_cell.length_b   1.000
_cell.length_c   1.000
_cell.angle_alpha   90.00
_cell.angle_beta   90.00
_cell.angle_gamma   90.00
#
_symmetry.space_group_name_H-M   'P 1'
#
loop_
_entity.id
_entity.type
_entity.pdbx_description
1 polymer ?
#
loop_
_entity_poly.entity_id
_entity_poly.type
_entity_poly.pdbx_seq_one_letter_code
_entity_poly.pdbx_strand_id
1 'polypeptide(L)'
;MPEKIIELETKMGKGWKVTAQVREHTLVIDQPTAGNEGANPLETFLFSLGGCISAIARMVAREQKIDLRGMNIKVRGEMNSDGLLGKASEDPVGFRRITLDADIDADMTAEQKQQFLDTVCHRCPVHDNLLSASRVDHQSV
;
A
#
# COMPACT_ATOMS: atom_id res chain seq x y z
N MET A 1 -20.33 17.00 -0.04
CA MET A 1 -19.19 16.52 -0.86
C MET A 1 -19.59 15.19 -1.45
N PRO A 2 -19.37 14.93 -2.74
CA PRO A 2 -19.72 13.63 -3.31
C PRO A 2 -18.86 12.54 -2.64
N GLU A 3 -19.51 11.49 -2.15
CA GLU A 3 -18.84 10.35 -1.56
C GLU A 3 -18.28 9.46 -2.67
N LYS A 4 -17.03 9.02 -2.51
CA LYS A 4 -16.41 8.05 -3.42
C LYS A 4 -16.38 6.70 -2.73
N ILE A 5 -17.27 5.80 -3.15
CA ILE A 5 -17.30 4.42 -2.67
C ILE A 5 -16.39 3.56 -3.57
N ILE A 6 -15.52 2.77 -2.96
CA ILE A 6 -14.67 1.78 -3.64
C ILE A 6 -15.07 0.41 -3.11
N GLU A 7 -15.49 -0.49 -4.00
CA GLU A 7 -15.99 -1.82 -3.67
C GLU A 7 -15.31 -2.88 -4.53
N LEU A 8 -15.06 -4.05 -3.94
CA LEU A 8 -14.60 -5.26 -4.63
C LEU A 8 -15.01 -6.51 -3.85
N GLU A 9 -15.11 -7.64 -4.56
CA GLU A 9 -15.31 -8.97 -3.98
C GLU A 9 -14.07 -9.83 -4.23
N THR A 10 -13.62 -10.57 -3.21
CA THR A 10 -12.56 -11.58 -3.35
C THR A 10 -13.16 -12.98 -3.31
N LYS A 11 -12.56 -13.90 -4.08
CA LYS A 11 -12.94 -15.32 -4.10
C LYS A 11 -11.74 -16.19 -3.79
N MET A 12 -11.94 -17.17 -2.92
CA MET A 12 -10.95 -18.17 -2.54
C MET A 12 -11.56 -19.56 -2.64
N GLY A 13 -10.83 -20.49 -3.26
CA GLY A 13 -11.23 -21.90 -3.38
C GLY A 13 -10.69 -22.76 -2.23
N LYS A 14 -10.35 -24.02 -2.53
CA LYS A 14 -9.73 -24.95 -1.57
C LYS A 14 -8.26 -24.64 -1.26
N GLY A 15 -7.61 -23.84 -2.10
CA GLY A 15 -6.20 -23.45 -1.94
C GLY A 15 -6.04 -22.03 -1.42
N TRP A 16 -4.79 -21.57 -1.36
CA TRP A 16 -4.41 -20.25 -0.83
C TRP A 16 -4.60 -19.10 -1.83
N LYS A 17 -4.82 -19.41 -3.11
CA LYS A 17 -5.02 -18.41 -4.14
C LYS A 17 -6.34 -17.67 -3.93
N VAL A 18 -6.23 -16.35 -3.85
CA VAL A 18 -7.34 -15.39 -3.80
C VAL A 18 -7.35 -14.60 -5.10
N THR A 19 -8.55 -14.41 -5.67
CA THR A 19 -8.74 -13.61 -6.88
C THR A 19 -9.80 -12.54 -6.66
N ALA A 20 -9.66 -11.41 -7.34
CA ALA A 20 -10.69 -10.37 -7.40
C ALA A 20 -10.77 -9.80 -8.81
N GLN A 21 -11.98 -9.55 -9.31
CA GLN A 21 -12.18 -8.82 -10.55
C GLN A 21 -12.46 -7.35 -10.22
N VAL A 22 -11.57 -6.45 -10.64
CA VAL A 22 -11.67 -5.01 -10.39
C VAL A 22 -11.69 -4.29 -11.73
N ARG A 23 -12.89 -3.91 -12.19
CA ARG A 23 -13.13 -3.41 -13.56
C ARG A 23 -12.61 -4.45 -14.58
N GLU A 24 -11.69 -4.07 -15.46
CA GLU A 24 -11.08 -4.94 -16.48
C GLU A 24 -9.86 -5.71 -15.97
N HIS A 25 -9.48 -5.56 -14.69
CA HIS A 25 -8.26 -6.14 -14.14
C HIS A 25 -8.57 -7.31 -13.21
N THR A 26 -7.83 -8.41 -13.37
CA THR A 26 -7.81 -9.51 -12.40
C THR A 26 -6.65 -9.31 -11.43
N LEU A 27 -6.96 -9.23 -10.13
CA LEU A 27 -5.97 -9.23 -9.07
C LEU A 27 -5.80 -10.65 -8.53
N VAL A 28 -4.56 -11.04 -8.27
CA VAL A 28 -4.20 -12.34 -7.70
C VAL A 28 -3.33 -12.13 -6.49
N ILE A 29 -3.72 -12.75 -5.38
CA ILE A 29 -2.92 -12.87 -4.16
C ILE A 29 -2.73 -14.36 -3.90
N ASP A 30 -1.50 -14.77 -3.60
CA ASP A 30 -1.18 -16.17 -3.27
C ASP A 30 0.00 -16.24 -2.29
N GLN A 31 0.32 -17.43 -1.78
CA GLN A 31 1.44 -17.62 -0.86
C GLN A 31 2.69 -18.11 -1.61
N PRO A 32 3.89 -17.59 -1.31
CA PRO A 32 5.14 -17.99 -1.98
C PRO A 32 5.46 -19.49 -1.80
N THR A 33 5.04 -20.06 -0.68
CA THR A 33 5.19 -21.49 -0.37
C THR A 33 4.01 -22.36 -0.81
N ALA A 34 3.00 -21.76 -1.47
CA ALA A 34 1.86 -22.46 -2.05
C ALA A 34 1.93 -22.42 -3.59
N GLY A 35 0.99 -21.73 -4.25
CA GLY A 35 0.94 -21.66 -5.71
C GLY A 35 1.88 -20.59 -6.31
N ASN A 36 2.27 -19.58 -5.52
CA ASN A 36 3.10 -18.45 -5.97
C ASN A 36 2.59 -17.79 -7.27
N GLU A 37 1.26 -17.77 -7.47
CA GLU A 37 0.63 -17.20 -8.67
C GLU A 37 0.44 -15.67 -8.59
N GLY A 38 0.72 -15.08 -7.43
CA GLY A 38 0.65 -13.65 -7.16
C GLY A 38 1.44 -13.30 -5.90
N ALA A 39 1.66 -12.00 -5.69
CA ALA A 39 2.26 -11.51 -4.45
C ALA A 39 1.39 -11.87 -3.24
N ASN A 40 2.02 -12.04 -2.09
CA ASN A 40 1.27 -12.35 -0.88
C ASN A 40 0.47 -11.14 -0.37
N PRO A 41 -0.48 -11.32 0.57
CA PRO A 41 -1.30 -10.21 1.04
C PRO A 41 -0.47 -9.04 1.62
N LEU A 42 0.62 -9.34 2.32
CA LEU A 42 1.47 -8.35 2.97
C LEU A 42 2.31 -7.57 1.95
N GLU A 43 2.86 -8.26 0.95
CA GLU A 43 3.56 -7.64 -0.19
C GLU A 43 2.61 -6.75 -1.00
N THR A 44 1.40 -7.24 -1.27
CA THR A 44 0.37 -6.48 -1.99
C THR A 44 -0.05 -5.24 -1.20
N PHE A 45 -0.10 -5.32 0.13
CA PHE A 45 -0.37 -4.18 0.99
C PHE A 45 0.73 -3.10 0.89
N LEU A 46 2.00 -3.49 0.98
CA LEU A 46 3.12 -2.55 0.82
C LEU A 46 3.20 -1.99 -0.62
N PHE A 47 2.87 -2.81 -1.62
CA PHE A 47 2.75 -2.37 -3.01
C PHE A 47 1.65 -1.32 -3.18
N SER A 48 0.49 -1.52 -2.53
CA SER A 48 -0.61 -0.54 -2.54
C SER A 48 -0.17 0.82 -1.97
N LEU A 49 0.59 0.83 -0.87
CA LEU A 49 1.16 2.05 -0.30
C LEU A 49 2.09 2.76 -1.29
N GLY A 50 3.07 2.05 -1.84
CA GLY A 50 4.02 2.61 -2.81
C GLY A 50 3.35 3.09 -4.10
N GLY A 51 2.34 2.35 -4.58
CA GLY A 51 1.53 2.71 -5.74
C GLY A 51 0.69 3.96 -5.50
N CYS A 52 0.07 4.07 -4.32
CA CYS A 52 -0.70 5.24 -3.94
C CYS A 52 0.18 6.50 -3.87
N ILE A 53 1.33 6.42 -3.21
CA ILE A 53 2.29 7.54 -3.11
C ILE A 53 2.79 7.94 -4.50
N SER A 54 3.15 6.98 -5.36
CA SER A 54 3.56 7.26 -6.74
C SER A 54 2.47 7.98 -7.56
N ALA A 55 1.21 7.56 -7.42
CA ALA A 55 0.10 8.19 -8.10
C ALA A 55 -0.14 9.63 -7.61
N ILE A 56 -0.09 9.86 -6.30
CA ILE A 56 -0.22 11.19 -5.71
C ILE A 56 0.96 12.08 -6.09
N ALA A 57 2.20 11.56 -6.13
CA ALA A 57 3.38 12.30 -6.58
C ALA A 57 3.18 12.86 -8.00
N ARG A 58 2.63 12.05 -8.92
CA ARG A 58 2.31 12.50 -10.27
C ARG A 58 1.28 13.63 -10.28
N MET A 59 0.26 13.56 -9.41
CA MET A 59 -0.77 14.60 -9.28
C MET A 59 -0.17 15.91 -8.75
N VAL A 60 0.58 15.84 -7.63
CA VAL A 60 1.22 17.00 -7.00
C VAL A 60 2.23 17.65 -7.95
N ALA A 61 3.04 16.85 -8.65
CA ALA A 61 4.01 17.37 -9.62
C ALA A 61 3.32 18.16 -10.75
N ARG A 62 2.20 17.65 -11.27
CA ARG A 62 1.42 18.36 -12.30
C ARG A 62 0.84 19.68 -11.78
N GLU A 63 0.31 19.70 -10.56
CA GLU A 63 -0.24 20.91 -9.93
C GLU A 63 0.84 21.97 -9.70
N GLN A 64 2.02 21.55 -9.25
CA GLN A 64 3.16 22.42 -8.96
C GLN A 64 4.04 22.72 -10.19
N LYS A 65 3.68 22.20 -11.37
CA LYS A 65 4.44 22.33 -12.63
C LYS A 65 5.90 21.84 -12.51
N ILE A 66 6.11 20.78 -11.74
CA ILE A 66 7.40 20.09 -11.61
C ILE A 66 7.52 19.08 -12.75
N ASP A 67 8.64 19.10 -13.46
CA ASP A 67 9.00 18.07 -14.44
C ASP A 67 9.51 16.80 -13.72
N LEU A 68 8.55 16.00 -13.22
CA LEU A 68 8.84 14.72 -12.59
C LEU A 68 9.06 13.66 -13.67
N ARG A 69 10.32 13.32 -13.95
CA ARG A 69 10.67 12.31 -14.96
C ARG A 69 10.40 10.90 -14.46
N GLY A 70 10.68 10.63 -13.18
CA GLY A 70 10.48 9.33 -12.58
C GLY A 70 10.50 9.38 -11.06
N MET A 71 9.99 8.32 -10.43
CA MET A 71 10.07 8.12 -8.99
C MET A 71 10.13 6.63 -8.70
N ASN A 72 11.13 6.20 -7.94
CA ASN A 72 11.23 4.84 -7.43
C ASN A 72 11.01 4.86 -5.93
N ILE A 73 10.17 3.95 -5.44
CA ILE A 73 9.83 3.87 -4.03
C ILE A 73 10.19 2.48 -3.53
N LYS A 74 11.08 2.42 -2.55
CA LYS A 74 11.37 1.19 -1.80
C LYS A 74 10.58 1.21 -0.51
N VAL A 75 9.73 0.20 -0.33
CA VAL A 75 8.90 0.04 0.88
C VAL A 75 9.36 -1.18 1.64
N ARG A 76 9.60 -1.04 2.94
CA ARG A 76 10.00 -2.15 3.84
C ARG A 76 9.05 -2.20 5.02
N GLY A 77 8.42 -3.35 5.25
CA GLY A 77 7.62 -3.63 6.45
C GLY A 77 8.35 -4.56 7.42
N GLU A 78 8.27 -4.26 8.71
CA GLU A 78 8.79 -5.08 9.80
C GLU A 78 7.64 -5.59 10.65
N MET A 79 7.55 -6.90 10.83
CA MET A 79 6.45 -7.57 11.54
C MET A 79 7.00 -8.67 12.44
N ASN A 80 6.35 -8.91 13.57
CA ASN A 80 6.54 -10.11 14.38
C ASN A 80 5.54 -11.18 13.94
N SER A 81 6.02 -12.35 13.52
CA SER A 81 5.14 -13.42 13.00
C SER A 81 4.42 -14.22 14.09
N ASP A 82 4.74 -14.04 15.37
CA ASP A 82 4.12 -14.82 16.45
C ASP A 82 2.60 -14.60 16.51
N GLY A 83 2.13 -13.36 16.39
CA GLY A 83 0.69 -13.04 16.34
C GLY A 83 -0.02 -13.64 15.14
N LEU A 84 0.62 -13.62 13.96
CA LEU A 84 0.13 -14.29 12.74
C LEU A 84 -0.01 -15.81 12.95
N LEU A 85 0.87 -16.41 13.75
CA LEU A 85 0.89 -17.83 14.07
C LEU A 85 0.02 -18.20 15.28
N GLY A 86 -0.76 -17.26 15.83
CA GLY A 86 -1.65 -17.48 16.96
C GLY A 86 -0.95 -17.63 18.32
N LYS A 87 0.31 -17.22 18.42
CA LYS A 87 1.04 -17.18 19.69
C LYS A 87 0.82 -15.84 20.39
N ALA A 88 0.94 -15.85 21.73
CA ALA A 88 0.89 -14.63 22.52
C ALA A 88 2.07 -13.72 22.17
N SER A 89 1.79 -12.44 21.92
CA SER A 89 2.78 -11.40 21.67
C SER A 89 2.24 -10.06 22.17
N GLU A 90 3.13 -9.18 22.63
CA GLU A 90 2.81 -7.78 22.94
C GLU A 90 2.84 -6.89 21.69
N ASP A 91 3.44 -7.38 20.60
CA ASP A 91 3.46 -6.68 19.31
C ASP A 91 2.10 -6.75 18.62
N PRO A 92 1.73 -5.75 17.80
CA PRO A 92 0.59 -5.88 16.90
C PRO A 92 0.81 -7.03 15.92
N VAL A 93 -0.29 -7.67 15.50
CA VAL A 93 -0.24 -8.78 14.52
C VAL A 93 0.28 -8.31 13.15
N GLY A 94 0.02 -7.05 12.78
CA GLY A 94 0.49 -6.45 11.53
C GLY A 94 1.89 -5.86 11.62
N PHE A 95 2.24 -5.02 10.63
CA PHE A 95 3.52 -4.32 10.61
C PHE A 95 3.67 -3.38 11.81
N ARG A 96 4.80 -3.48 12.51
CA ARG A 96 5.21 -2.57 13.59
C ARG A 96 5.84 -1.29 13.07
N ARG A 97 6.51 -1.42 11.92
CA ARG A 97 7.16 -0.30 11.24
C ARG A 97 7.13 -0.54 9.74
N ILE A 98 6.81 0.52 9.02
CA ILE A 98 6.98 0.60 7.58
C ILE A 98 7.91 1.77 7.30
N THR A 99 8.95 1.52 6.51
CA THR A 99 9.90 2.54 6.08
C THR A 99 9.81 2.70 4.56
N LEU A 100 9.94 3.94 4.10
CA LEU A 100 9.85 4.28 2.69
C LEU A 100 11.05 5.13 2.28
N ASP A 101 11.76 4.70 1.26
CA ASP A 101 12.84 5.45 0.62
C ASP A 101 12.41 5.80 -0.80
N ALA A 102 12.35 7.10 -1.11
CA ALA A 102 11.95 7.60 -2.43
C ALA A 102 13.15 8.20 -3.16
N ASP A 103 13.43 7.66 -4.35
CA ASP A 103 14.34 8.26 -5.32
C ASP A 103 13.53 9.03 -6.36
N ILE A 104 13.69 10.36 -6.37
CA ILE A 104 12.89 11.30 -7.17
C ILE A 104 13.77 11.87 -8.27
N ASP A 105 13.42 11.59 -9.53
CA ASP A 105 14.08 12.17 -10.69
C ASP A 105 13.34 13.43 -11.16
N ALA A 106 13.82 14.57 -10.67
CA ALA A 106 13.35 15.92 -11.01
C ALA A 106 14.45 16.94 -10.68
N ASP A 107 14.38 18.12 -11.30
CA ASP A 107 15.34 19.22 -11.09
C ASP A 107 15.02 19.97 -9.79
N MET A 108 15.32 19.32 -8.67
CA MET A 108 15.01 19.78 -7.32
C MET A 108 16.20 19.52 -6.39
N THR A 109 16.43 20.40 -5.43
CA THR A 109 17.40 20.15 -4.35
C THR A 109 16.90 19.03 -3.43
N ALA A 110 17.77 18.50 -2.57
CA ALA A 110 17.38 17.47 -1.61
C ALA A 110 16.25 17.95 -0.69
N GLU A 111 16.31 19.20 -0.24
CA GLU A 111 15.30 19.82 0.62
C GLU A 111 13.95 19.96 -0.10
N GLN A 112 13.99 20.38 -1.37
CA GLN A 112 12.79 20.45 -2.20
C GLN A 112 12.17 19.08 -2.44
N LYS A 113 12.99 18.05 -2.70
CA LYS A 113 12.52 16.66 -2.85
C LYS A 113 11.86 16.15 -1.57
N GLN A 114 12.45 16.46 -0.41
CA GLN A 114 11.86 16.09 0.88
C GLN A 114 10.51 16.78 1.09
N GLN A 115 10.43 18.10 0.89
CA GLN A 115 9.19 18.84 1.05
C GLN A 115 8.09 18.39 0.08
N PHE A 116 8.48 18.04 -1.14
CA PHE A 116 7.58 17.42 -2.11
C PHE A 116 7.06 16.07 -1.62
N LEU A 117 7.95 15.20 -1.15
CA LEU A 117 7.58 13.89 -0.62
C LEU A 117 6.65 14.01 0.60
N ASP A 118 6.91 14.94 1.51
CA ASP A 118 6.06 15.20 2.67
C ASP A 118 4.64 15.60 2.24
N THR A 119 4.53 16.47 1.24
CA THR A 119 3.24 16.88 0.66
C THR A 119 2.50 15.70 0.03
N VAL A 120 3.23 14.84 -0.68
CA VAL A 120 2.68 13.64 -1.32
C VAL A 120 2.18 12.64 -0.27
N CYS A 121 2.99 12.32 0.72
CA CYS A 121 2.64 11.38 1.79
C CYS A 121 1.45 11.90 2.61
N HIS A 122 1.39 13.21 2.90
CA HIS A 122 0.26 13.82 3.58
C HIS A 122 -1.07 13.70 2.79
N ARG A 123 -1.01 13.68 1.46
CA ARG A 123 -2.18 13.54 0.59
C ARG A 123 -2.54 12.10 0.22
N CYS A 124 -1.73 11.13 0.63
CA CYS A 124 -1.91 9.72 0.28
C CYS A 124 -2.93 9.05 1.23
N PRO A 125 -4.11 8.59 0.73
CA PRO A 125 -5.10 7.94 1.58
C PRO A 125 -4.61 6.66 2.26
N VAL A 126 -3.77 5.87 1.57
CA VAL A 126 -3.21 4.63 2.14
C VAL A 126 -2.22 4.95 3.27
N HIS A 127 -1.42 6.01 3.12
CA HIS A 127 -0.53 6.50 4.18
C HIS A 127 -1.34 7.04 5.36
N ASP A 128 -2.41 7.79 5.11
CA ASP A 128 -3.32 8.28 6.15
C ASP A 128 -3.95 7.12 6.95
N ASN A 129 -4.45 6.08 6.28
CA ASN A 129 -5.01 4.89 6.95
C ASN A 129 -3.98 4.10 7.79
N LEU A 130 -2.69 4.29 7.54
CA LEU A 130 -1.62 3.69 8.33
C LEU A 130 -1.27 4.51 9.58
N LEU A 131 -1.45 5.83 9.52
CA LEU A 131 -1.23 6.72 10.66
C LEU A 131 -2.49 6.87 11.54
N SER A 132 -3.67 6.64 10.94
CA SER A 132 -4.98 6.82 11.56
C SER A 132 -5.82 5.56 11.37
N ALA A 133 -6.27 4.97 12.47
CA ALA A 133 -7.10 3.77 12.44
C ALA A 133 -8.43 4.03 11.72
N SER A 134 -8.66 3.32 10.61
CA SER A 134 -9.98 3.21 10.01
C SER A 134 -10.78 2.11 10.67
N ARG A 135 -12.06 2.35 10.94
CA ARG A 135 -12.96 1.33 11.48
C ARG A 135 -13.20 0.25 10.42
N VAL A 136 -12.96 -1.00 10.79
CA VAL A 136 -13.26 -2.17 9.97
C VAL A 136 -14.36 -2.96 10.65
N ASP A 137 -15.57 -2.93 10.09
CA ASP A 137 -16.69 -3.75 10.53
C ASP A 137 -16.66 -5.10 9.79
N HIS A 138 -16.98 -6.19 10.48
CA HIS A 138 -16.96 -7.54 9.91
C HIS A 138 -18.16 -8.38 10.37
N GLN A 139 -18.68 -9.22 9.48
CA GLN A 139 -19.75 -10.16 9.78
C GLN A 139 -19.57 -11.44 8.97
N SER A 140 -19.99 -12.57 9.55
CA SER A 140 -20.18 -13.82 8.82
C SER A 140 -21.63 -13.90 8.34
N VAL A 141 -21.83 -14.14 7.05
CA VAL A 141 -23.16 -14.34 6.43
C VAL A 141 -23.44 -15.82 6.18
#